data_AF-F5NWY6-F1
#
_entry.id   AF-F5NWY6-F1
#
_cell.length_a   1.000
_cell.length_b   1.000
_cell.length_c   1.000
_cell.angle_alpha   90.00
_cell.angle_beta   90.00
_cell.angle_gamma   90.00
#
_symmetry.space_group_name_H-M   'P 1'
#
loop_
_entity.id
_entity.type
_entity.pdbx_description
1 polymer ?
#
loop_
_entity_poly.entity_id
_entity_poly.type
_entity_poly.pdbx_seq_one_letter_code
_entity_poly.pdbx_strand_id
1 'polypeptide(L)' 'MRDIQQVLERWGAWVANNHEDVTWSSIAAGFKGLIPSKVKSRPQCCDDDAMVI' A
#
# COMPACT_ATOMS: atom_id res chain seq x y z
N MET A 1 12.64 -12.42 12.11
CA MET A 1 12.68 -11.01 11.65
C MET A 1 12.13 -11.00 10.23
N ARG A 2 11.10 -10.20 9.93
CA ARG A 2 10.55 -10.11 8.58
C ARG A 2 11.44 -9.19 7.75
N ASP A 3 11.64 -9.51 6.48
CA ASP A 3 12.37 -8.66 5.54
C ASP A 3 11.52 -7.43 5.20
N ILE A 4 11.99 -6.25 5.63
CA ILE A 4 11.24 -5.00 5.48
C ILE A 4 11.04 -4.60 4.01
N GLN A 5 11.95 -4.98 3.11
CA GLN A 5 11.80 -4.67 1.69
C GLN A 5 10.62 -5.43 1.10
N GLN A 6 10.50 -6.71 1.41
CA GLN A 6 9.38 -7.54 0.95
C GLN A 6 8.05 -7.10 1.57
N VAL A 7 8.07 -6.66 2.83
CA VAL A 7 6.88 -6.14 3.51
C VAL A 7 6.37 -4.86 2.82
N LEU A 8 7.25 -3.89 2.59
CA LEU A 8 6.89 -2.62 1.94
C LEU A 8 6.51 -2.81 0.47
N GLU A 9 7.12 -3.77 -0.24
CA GLU A 9 6.76 -4.08 -1.61
C GLU A 9 5.31 -4.56 -1.72
N ARG A 10 4.91 -5.49 -0.85
CA ARG A 10 3.55 -6.05 -0.79
C ARG A 10 2.52 -5.03 -0.31
N TRP A 11 2.88 -4.22 0.69
CA TRP A 11 2.04 -3.11 1.15
C TRP A 11 1.81 -2.08 0.04
N GLY A 12 2.88 -1.68 -0.66
CA GLY A 12 2.76 -0.74 -1.79
C GLY A 12 1.90 -1.27 -2.93
N ALA A 13 1.94 -2.58 -3.20
CA ALA A 13 1.04 -3.22 -4.17
C ALA A 13 -0.42 -3.21 -3.69
N TRP A 14 -0.67 -3.45 -2.40
CA TRP A 14 -2.01 -3.38 -1.80
C TRP A 14 -2.56 -1.95 -1.85
N VAL A 15 -1.77 -0.96 -1.44
CA VAL A 15 -2.12 0.47 -1.47
C VAL A 15 -2.48 0.91 -2.89
N ALA A 16 -1.76 0.45 -3.92
CA ALA A 16 -2.10 0.79 -5.30
C ALA A 16 -3.50 0.30 -5.73
N ASN A 17 -3.93 -0.85 -5.20
CA ASN A 17 -5.23 -1.45 -5.51
C ASN A 17 -6.38 -0.92 -4.63
N ASN A 18 -6.08 -0.45 -3.43
CA ASN A 18 -7.04 -0.03 -2.40
C ASN A 18 -6.80 1.42 -1.92
N HIS A 19 -6.25 2.29 -2.76
CA HIS A 19 -5.84 3.66 -2.39
C HIS A 19 -6.99 4.54 -1.87
N GLU A 20 -8.23 4.15 -2.14
CA GLU A 20 -9.46 4.76 -1.64
C GLU A 20 -9.72 4.45 -0.15
N ASP A 21 -9.30 3.27 0.31
CA ASP A 21 -9.44 2.80 1.69
C ASP A 21 -8.25 3.20 2.58
N VAL A 22 -7.17 3.70 1.97
CA VAL A 22 -5.99 4.17 2.70
C VAL A 22 -6.26 5.56 3.30
N THR A 23 -6.25 5.63 4.63
CA THR A 23 -6.26 6.90 5.37
C THR A 23 -4.84 7.45 5.46
N TRP A 24 -4.52 8.39 4.57
CA TRP A 24 -3.21 9.03 4.54
C TRP A 24 -3.00 9.99 5.70
N SER A 25 -1.85 9.88 6.38
CA SER A 25 -1.38 10.93 7.27
C SER A 25 -1.23 12.26 6.50
N SER A 26 -1.39 13.40 7.18
CA SER A 26 -1.32 14.73 6.57
C SER A 26 -0.01 14.96 5.78
N ILE A 27 1.10 14.40 6.27
CA ILE A 27 2.41 14.46 5.61
C ILE A 27 2.41 13.70 4.27
N ALA A 28 1.63 12.63 4.17
CA ALA A 28 1.58 11.74 3.01
C ALA A 28 0.37 11.95 2.09
N ALA A 29 -0.57 12.83 2.47
CA ALA A 29 -1.81 13.06 1.73
C ALA A 29 -1.58 13.46 0.26
N GLY A 30 -0.47 14.13 -0.04
CA GLY A 30 -0.08 14.49 -1.41
C GLY A 30 0.17 13.30 -2.34
N PHE A 31 0.47 12.12 -1.80
CA PHE A 31 0.72 10.92 -2.60
C PHE A 31 -0.54 10.25 -3.13
N LYS A 32 -1.71 10.49 -2.52
CA LYS A 32 -2.97 9.87 -2.94
C LYS A 32 -3.26 10.06 -4.43
N GLY A 33 -2.96 11.25 -4.97
CA GLY A 33 -3.17 11.58 -6.39
C GLY A 33 -2.07 11.10 -7.34
N LEU A 34 -0.97 10.53 -6.82
CA LEU A 34 0.18 10.08 -7.61
C LEU A 34 0.20 8.57 -7.82
N ILE A 35 -0.69 7.84 -7.17
CA ILE A 35 -0.75 6.38 -7.24
C ILE A 35 -1.32 5.97 -8.61
N PRO A 36 -0.60 5.15 -9.39
CA PRO A 36 -1.08 4.66 -10.69
C PRO A 36 -2.36 3.83 -10.54
N SER A 37 -3.15 3.74 -11.61
CA SER A 37 -4.35 2.90 -11.65
C SER A 37 -4.06 1.44 -11.34
N LYS A 38 -5.05 0.75 -10.72
CA LYS A 38 -4.93 -0.56 -10.07
C LYS A 38 -4.05 -1.56 -10.85
N VAL A 39 -2.87 -1.89 -10.31
CA VAL A 39 -1.95 -2.91 -10.84
C VAL A 39 -2.15 -4.21 -10.06
N LYS A 40 -2.89 -5.15 -10.64
CA LYS A 40 -3.24 -6.43 -9.98
C LYS A 40 -2.19 -7.55 -10.16
N SER A 41 -1.11 -7.32 -10.91
CA SER A 41 -0.10 -8.34 -11.19
C SER A 41 0.95 -8.50 -10.08
N ARG A 42 1.08 -7.52 -9.18
CA ARG A 42 2.08 -7.53 -8.11
C ARG A 42 1.54 -8.28 -6.88
N PRO A 43 2.34 -9.13 -6.21
CA PRO A 43 1.95 -9.75 -4.95
C PRO A 43 1.61 -8.69 -3.90
N GLN A 44 0.46 -8.84 -3.24
CA GLN A 44 -0.03 -7.94 -2.19
C GLN A 44 -0.16 -8.69 -0.87
N CYS A 45 -0.15 -7.95 0.24
CA CYS A 45 -0.51 -8.49 1.56
C CYS A 45 -2.04 -8.56 1.71
N CYS A 46 -2.53 -9.16 2.80
CA CYS A 46 -3.94 -9.08 3.17
C CYS A 46 -4.27 -7.75 3.84
N ASP A 47 -5.57 -7.48 4.03
CA ASP A 47 -6.05 -6.23 4.64
C ASP A 47 -5.54 -6.08 6.08
N ASP A 48 -5.55 -7.16 6.88
CA ASP A 48 -5.07 -7.12 8.26
C ASP A 48 -3.59 -6.73 8.36
N ASP A 49 -2.75 -7.29 7.47
CA ASP A 49 -1.33 -6.92 7.40
C ASP A 49 -1.15 -5.48 6.90
N ALA A 50 -1.99 -5.03 5.97
CA ALA A 50 -1.90 -3.71 5.36
C ALA A 50 -2.22 -2.57 6.34
N MET A 51 -3.13 -2.81 7.30
CA MET A 51 -3.56 -1.81 8.28
C MET A 51 -2.59 -1.67 9.46
N VAL A 52 -1.69 -2.64 9.67
CA VAL A 52 -0.67 -2.60 10.74
C VAL A 52 0.60 -1.88 10.29
N ILE A 53 0.83 -1.77 8.98
CA ILE A 53 1.99 -1.12 8.36
C ILE A 53 1.67 0.36 8.11
#